data_AF-A0A963VC62-F1
#
_entry.id   AF-A0A963VC62-F1
#
_cell.length_a   1.000
_cell.length_b   1.000
_cell.length_c   1.000
_cell.angle_alpha   90.00
_cell.angle_beta   90.00
_cell.angle_gamma   90.00
#
_symmetry.space_group_name_H-M   'P 1'
#
loop_
_entity.id
_entity.type
_entity.pdbx_description
1 polymer ?
#
loop_
_entity_poly.entity_id
_entity_poly.type
_entity_poly.pdbx_seq_one_letter_code
_entity_poly.pdbx_strand_id
1 'polypeptide(L)'
;MAGHKLDEIDRKILSELQADGRMTNVELARRVGISAPPCLRRVRTLEESGYVRGYHADVNPRELGFEVQVFAMVGLHSQAESDLSAFE
;
A
#
# COMPACT_ATOMS: atom_id res chain seq x y z
N MET A 1 19.81 -2.89 0.15
CA MET A 1 19.24 -2.13 -0.98
C MET A 1 19.26 -0.66 -0.62
N ALA A 2 19.86 0.20 -1.44
CA ALA A 2 19.92 1.63 -1.17
C ALA A 2 18.49 2.19 -1.30
N GLY A 3 17.80 2.35 -0.17
CA GLY A 3 16.46 2.91 -0.14
C GLY A 3 16.49 4.31 -0.73
N HIS A 4 15.81 4.49 -1.87
CA HIS A 4 15.54 5.82 -2.40
C HIS A 4 14.82 6.57 -1.28
N LYS A 5 15.49 7.55 -0.67
CA LYS A 5 14.91 8.33 0.42
C LYS A 5 13.73 9.08 -0.17
N LEU A 6 12.52 8.72 0.25
CA LEU A 6 11.30 9.41 -0.16
C LEU A 6 11.46 10.90 0.11
N ASP A 7 11.25 11.74 -0.90
CA ASP A 7 11.18 13.18 -0.72
C ASP A 7 9.76 13.62 -0.32
N GLU A 8 9.55 14.92 -0.17
CA GLU A 8 8.26 15.47 0.24
C GLU A 8 7.17 15.24 -0.82
N ILE A 9 7.53 15.35 -2.10
CA ILE A 9 6.60 15.13 -3.21
C ILE A 9 6.17 13.67 -3.27
N ASP A 10 7.11 12.74 -3.08
CA ASP A 10 6.81 11.31 -3.08
C ASP A 10 5.82 10.96 -1.95
N ARG A 11 6.02 11.51 -0.74
CA ARG A 11 5.08 11.34 0.38
C ARG A 11 3.70 11.91 0.06
N LYS A 12 3.64 13.06 -0.60
CA LYS A 12 2.38 13.69 -1.00
C LYS A 12 1.66 12.88 -2.07
N ILE A 13 2.39 12.34 -3.05
CA ILE A 13 1.87 11.39 -4.05
C ILE A 13 1.24 10.19 -3.36
N LEU A 14 1.97 9.55 -2.43
CA LEU A 14 1.46 8.39 -1.69
C LEU A 14 0.20 8.72 -0.89
N SER A 15 0.19 9.87 -0.20
CA SER A 15 -0.98 10.32 0.56
C SER A 15 -2.21 10.53 -0.33
N GLU A 16 -2.05 11.16 -1.49
CA GLU A 16 -3.15 11.41 -2.43
C GLU A 16 -3.66 10.09 -3.06
N LEU A 17 -2.76 9.19 -3.45
CA LEU A 17 -3.13 7.89 -4.01
C LEU A 17 -3.79 6.96 -2.98
N GLN A 18 -3.41 7.04 -1.70
CA GLN A 18 -4.10 6.32 -0.63
C GLN A 18 -5.50 6.86 -0.38
N ALA A 19 -5.69 8.18 -0.51
CA ALA A 19 -7.00 8.81 -0.35
C ALA A 19 -7.92 8.52 -1.55
N ASP A 20 -7.38 8.58 -2.77
CA ASP A 20 -8.11 8.26 -4.01
C ASP A 20 -7.16 7.70 -5.07
N GLY A 21 -7.07 6.38 -5.13
CA GLY A 21 -6.24 5.67 -6.12
C GLY A 21 -6.79 5.70 -7.55
N ARG A 22 -8.01 6.22 -7.78
CA ARG A 22 -8.62 6.31 -9.12
C ARG A 22 -8.37 7.65 -9.80
N MET A 23 -7.77 8.62 -9.12
CA MET A 23 -7.53 9.94 -9.69
C MET A 23 -6.60 9.88 -10.92
N THR A 24 -6.83 10.79 -11.86
CA THR A 24 -5.95 10.89 -13.02
C THR A 24 -4.59 11.46 -12.62
N ASN A 25 -3.53 11.10 -13.35
CA ASN A 25 -2.21 11.68 -13.11
C ASN A 25 -2.18 13.21 -13.27
N VAL A 26 -3.07 13.80 -14.08
CA VAL A 26 -3.19 15.26 -14.23
C VAL A 26 -3.71 15.89 -12.93
N GLU A 27 -4.73 15.30 -12.33
CA GLU A 27 -5.27 15.76 -11.05
C GLU A 27 -4.28 15.55 -9.91
N LEU A 28 -3.64 14.38 -9.85
CA LEU A 28 -2.58 14.09 -8.88
C LEU A 28 -1.48 15.15 -8.95
N ALA A 29 -0.95 15.41 -10.16
CA ALA A 29 0.11 16.39 -10.38
C ALA A 29 -0.29 17.79 -9.90
N ARG A 30 -1.54 18.21 -10.16
CA ARG A 30 -2.10 19.47 -9.67
C ARG A 30 -2.10 19.53 -8.14
N ARG A 31 -2.54 18.47 -7.45
CA ARG A 31 -2.58 18.41 -5.98
C ARG A 31 -1.20 18.38 -5.36
N VAL A 32 -0.26 17.66 -5.96
CA VAL A 32 1.11 17.55 -5.43
C VAL A 32 2.00 18.74 -5.80
N GLY A 33 1.58 19.59 -6.74
CA GLY A 33 2.24 20.85 -7.08
C GLY A 33 3.35 20.73 -8.13
N ILE A 34 3.26 19.75 -9.04
CA ILE A 34 4.21 19.56 -10.15
C ILE A 34 3.47 19.33 -11.48
N SER A 35 4.19 19.34 -12.60
CA SER A 35 3.59 19.01 -13.90
C SER A 35 3.32 17.51 -14.07
N ALA A 36 2.44 17.15 -15.00
CA ALA A 36 2.02 15.77 -15.21
C ALA A 36 3.16 14.80 -15.59
N PRO A 37 4.12 15.15 -16.48
CA PRO A 37 5.21 14.23 -16.86
C PRO A 37 6.14 13.80 -15.71
N PRO A 38 6.67 14.69 -14.84
CA PRO A 38 7.46 14.28 -13.68
C PRO A 38 6.64 13.55 -12.62
N CYS A 39 5.35 13.89 -12.45
CA CYS A 39 4.47 13.16 -11.55
C CYS A 39 4.35 11.68 -11.97
N LEU A 40 4.11 11.44 -13.25
CA LEU A 40 3.99 10.09 -13.80
C LEU A 40 5.26 9.26 -13.57
N ARG A 41 6.44 9.87 -13.78
CA ARG A 41 7.71 9.18 -13.52
C ARG A 41 7.87 8.81 -12.06
N ARG A 42 7.53 9.71 -11.13
CA ARG A 42 7.61 9.45 -9.69
C ARG A 42 6.67 8.33 -9.26
N VAL A 43 5.42 8.34 -9.73
CA VAL A 43 4.45 7.27 -9.46
C VAL A 43 5.00 5.92 -9.91
N ARG A 44 5.53 5.82 -11.14
CA ARG A 44 6.14 4.58 -11.65
C ARG A 44 7.31 4.12 -10.79
N THR A 45 8.20 5.03 -10.40
CA THR A 45 9.32 4.70 -9.51
C THR A 45 8.82 4.19 -8.16
N LEU A 46 7.75 4.78 -7.59
CA LEU A 46 7.17 4.33 -6.33
C LEU A 46 6.53 2.93 -6.44
N GLU A 47 5.90 2.62 -7.57
CA GLU A 47 5.37 1.28 -7.90
C GLU A 47 6.49 0.25 -8.07
N GLU A 48 7.48 0.55 -8.91
CA GLU A 48 8.64 -0.33 -9.18
C GLU A 48 9.48 -0.59 -7.93
N SER A 49 9.56 0.40 -7.03
CA SER A 49 10.26 0.27 -5.75
C SER A 49 9.45 -0.47 -4.68
N GLY A 50 8.19 -0.83 -4.96
CA GLY A 50 7.31 -1.56 -4.06
C GLY A 50 6.66 -0.71 -2.95
N TYR A 51 6.78 0.63 -3.00
CA TYR A 51 6.04 1.52 -2.09
C TYR A 51 4.54 1.49 -2.40
N VAL A 52 4.17 1.40 -3.67
CA VAL A 52 2.80 1.13 -4.12
C VAL A 52 2.73 -0.33 -4.55
N ARG A 53 2.04 -1.16 -3.75
CA ARG A 53 1.89 -2.60 -4.03
C ARG A 53 0.74 -2.91 -4.99
N GLY A 54 -0.23 -2.03 -5.11
CA GLY A 54 -1.42 -2.23 -5.91
C GLY A 54 -2.51 -1.22 -5.61
N TYR A 55 -3.53 -1.22 -6.47
CA TYR A 55 -4.72 -0.39 -6.34
C TYR A 55 -5.93 -1.31 -6.21
N HIS A 56 -6.74 -1.06 -5.19
CA HIS A 56 -7.87 -1.92 -4.84
C HIS A 56 -9.12 -1.08 -4.65
N ALA A 57 -10.28 -1.68 -4.95
CA ALA A 57 -11.56 -1.11 -4.57
C ALA A 57 -11.84 -1.43 -3.10
N ASP A 58 -12.27 -0.42 -2.34
CA ASP A 58 -12.93 -0.66 -1.06
C ASP A 58 -14.36 -1.12 -1.34
N VAL A 59 -14.70 -2.33 -0.87
CA VAL A 59 -15.96 -3.00 -1.17
C VAL A 59 -16.66 -3.33 0.12
N ASN A 60 -17.99 -3.19 0.13
CA ASN A 60 -18.79 -3.51 1.31
C ASN A 60 -18.83 -5.05 1.49
N PRO A 61 -18.20 -5.62 2.53
CA PRO A 61 -18.17 -7.06 2.69
C PRO A 61 -19.55 -7.65 2.99
N ARG A 62 -20.43 -6.90 3.67
CA ARG A 62 -21.78 -7.36 4.03
C ARG A 62 -22.65 -7.57 2.81
N GLU A 63 -22.62 -6.64 1.85
CA GLU A 63 -23.36 -6.74 0.58
C GLU A 63 -22.82 -7.90 -0.29
N LEU A 64 -21.58 -8.32 -0.06
CA LEU A 64 -20.97 -9.48 -0.71
C LEU A 64 -21.27 -10.80 0.01
N GLY A 65 -22.05 -10.79 1.10
CA GLY A 65 -22.38 -11.99 1.88
C GLY A 65 -21.33 -12.40 2.93
N PHE A 66 -20.31 -11.57 3.17
CA PHE A 66 -19.36 -11.77 4.26
C PHE A 66 -19.92 -11.18 5.56
N GLU A 67 -20.77 -11.94 6.24
CA GLU A 67 -21.50 -11.46 7.43
C GLU A 67 -20.63 -11.38 8.68
N VAL A 68 -19.57 -12.19 8.76
CA VAL A 68 -18.72 -12.31 9.95
C VAL A 68 -17.27 -12.06 9.57
N GLN A 69 -16.61 -11.18 10.32
CA GLN A 69 -15.17 -10.98 10.29
C GLN A 69 -14.59 -11.41 11.64
N VAL A 70 -13.59 -12.28 11.62
CA VAL A 70 -12.97 -12.82 12.85
C VAL A 70 -11.48 -12.49 12.84
N PHE A 71 -10.96 -12.13 14.00
CA PHE A 71 -9.52 -12.06 14.26
C PHE A 71 -9.11 -13.31 15.05
N ALA A 72 -8.20 -14.12 14.51
CA ALA A 72 -7.64 -15.26 15.21
C ALA A 72 -6.30 -14.87 15.85
N MET A 73 -6.17 -15.08 17.15
CA MET A 73 -4.89 -14.96 17.84
C MET A 73 -4.28 -16.34 17.96
N VAL A 74 -3.13 -16.54 17.32
CA VAL A 74 -2.38 -17.81 17.38
C VAL A 74 -1.21 -17.60 18.34
N GLY A 75 -1.17 -18.40 19.40
CA GLY A 75 -0.06 -18.45 20.34
C GLY A 75 0.64 -19.79 20.23
N LEU A 76 1.97 -19.78 20.22
CA LEU A 76 2.75 -21.01 20.32
C LEU A 76 2.69 -21.53 21.76
N HIS A 77 2.43 -22.82 21.92
CA HIS A 77 2.41 -23.47 23.24
C HIS A 77 3.80 -23.52 23.89
N SER A 78 4.86 -23.51 23.08
CA SER A 78 6.26 -23.60 23.49
C SER A 78 7.14 -22.84 22.50
N GLN A 79 8.24 -22.27 23.00
CA GLN A 79 9.29 -21.61 22.21
C GLN A 79 10.51 -22.51 21.99
N ALA A 80 10.37 -23.82 22.22
CA ALA A 80 11.43 -24.77 21.86
C ALA A 80 11.66 -24.74 20.35
N GLU A 81 12.92 -24.89 19.94
CA GLU A 81 13.35 -24.78 18.54
C GLU A 81 12.58 -25.76 17.61
N SER A 82 12.25 -26.95 18.11
CA SER A 82 11.43 -27.93 17.39
C SER A 82 10.01 -27.45 17.08
N ASP A 83 9.41 -26.69 17.99
CA ASP A 83 8.04 -26.20 17.85
C ASP A 83 7.98 -24.93 16.98
N LEU A 84 9.07 -24.14 16.96
CA LEU A 84 9.23 -23.01 16.04
C LEU A 84 9.43 -23.48 14.60
N SER A 85 10.32 -24.44 14.36
CA SER A 85 10.61 -24.92 13.00
C SER A 85 9.44 -25.64 12.32
N ALA A 86 8.47 -26.14 13.09
CA ALA A 86 7.25 -26.76 12.55
C ALA A 86 6.14 -25.76 12.24
N PHE A 87 6.25 -24.52 12.74
CA PHE A 87 5.26 -23.46 12.52
C PHE A 87 5.61 -22.53 11.35
N GLU A 88 6.90 -22.34 11.06
CA GLU A 88 7.41 -21.61 9.88
C GLU A 88 7.20 -22.38 8.55
#